data_AF-A0A418KMN6-F1
#
_entry.id   AF-A0A418KMN6-F1
#
_cell.length_a   1.000
_cell.length_b   1.000
_cell.length_c   1.000
_cell.angle_alpha   90.00
_cell.angle_beta   90.00
_cell.angle_gamma   90.00
#
_symmetry.space_group_name_H-M   'P 1'
#
loop_
_entity.id
_entity.type
_entity.pdbx_description
1 polymer ?
#
loop_
_entity_poly.entity_id
_entity_poly.type
_entity_poly.pdbx_seq_one_letter_code
_entity_poly.pdbx_strand_id
1 'polypeptide(L)'
;MTLAAALAASSYRVEDYWWLEKPRDLVHAERGEWATFSASQYDRTGDVPFTVRVRLDGVRPAEAPFGEDEPLEPPDGVQAVAVDLTLAAPPDVPLSGCQLVVRDAAGTEYAYQSASPSISQATSPCVPPDARGPELDLFEGIDPDTGPRRPDEWSVSPVVLLPDGVEVAEVLLSWGPPEGLVISAD
;
A
#
# COMPACT_ATOMS: atom_id res chain seq x y z
N MET A 1 -16.45 16.13 -41.11
CA MET A 1 -16.36 16.98 -39.90
C MET A 1 -15.95 16.05 -38.76
N THR A 2 -14.64 15.87 -38.56
CA THR A 2 -14.07 14.72 -37.82
C THR A 2 -13.14 15.14 -36.67
N LEU A 3 -13.29 16.37 -36.18
CA LEU A 3 -12.41 16.96 -35.16
C LEU A 3 -13.01 16.98 -33.74
N ALA A 4 -14.24 16.50 -33.55
CA ALA A 4 -14.90 16.57 -32.24
C ALA A 4 -14.62 15.36 -31.32
N ALA A 5 -14.23 14.20 -31.87
CA ALA A 5 -14.07 12.98 -31.08
C ALA A 5 -12.73 12.88 -30.32
N ALA A 6 -11.66 13.55 -30.79
CA ALA A 6 -10.34 13.49 -30.16
C ALA A 6 -10.26 14.28 -28.83
N LEU A 7 -11.10 15.30 -28.67
CA LEU A 7 -11.14 16.14 -27.46
C LEU A 7 -11.85 15.43 -26.29
N ALA A 8 -12.89 14.63 -26.56
CA ALA A 8 -13.60 13.89 -25.51
C ALA A 8 -12.72 12.77 -24.90
N ALA A 9 -11.93 12.08 -25.73
CA ALA A 9 -11.00 11.05 -25.24
C ALA A 9 -9.81 11.64 -24.47
N SER A 10 -9.38 12.87 -24.80
CA SER A 10 -8.34 13.55 -24.03
C SER A 10 -8.86 14.08 -22.69
N SER A 11 -10.13 14.48 -22.61
CA SER A 11 -10.72 14.98 -21.35
C SER A 11 -10.74 13.91 -20.26
N TYR A 12 -11.00 12.65 -20.60
CA TYR A 12 -11.00 11.55 -19.61
C TYR A 12 -9.60 11.26 -19.06
N ARG A 13 -8.53 11.49 -19.83
CA ARG A 13 -7.16 11.29 -19.36
C ARG A 13 -6.60 12.48 -18.57
N VAL A 14 -7.25 13.64 -18.63
CA VAL A 14 -6.81 14.83 -17.89
C VAL A 14 -7.25 14.76 -16.43
N GLU A 15 -8.38 14.14 -16.11
CA GLU A 15 -8.79 13.95 -14.70
C GLU A 15 -7.82 13.00 -13.96
N ASP A 16 -7.43 11.87 -14.56
CA ASP A 16 -6.40 10.97 -13.99
C ASP A 16 -5.02 11.65 -13.82
N TYR A 17 -4.72 12.70 -14.60
CA TYR A 17 -3.44 13.43 -14.54
C TYR A 17 -3.45 14.63 -13.58
N TRP A 18 -4.63 15.14 -13.22
CA TRP A 18 -4.78 16.32 -12.35
C TRP A 18 -5.29 15.98 -10.95
N TRP A 19 -5.84 14.78 -10.75
CA TRP A 19 -6.17 14.31 -9.42
C TRP A 19 -4.90 14.06 -8.61
N LEU A 20 -4.89 14.63 -7.43
CA LEU A 20 -3.83 14.53 -6.44
C LEU A 20 -3.56 13.07 -6.00
N GLU A 21 -4.29 12.08 -6.48
CA GLU A 21 -4.39 10.72 -5.94
C GLU A 21 -3.10 9.90 -5.98
N LYS A 22 -2.12 10.22 -6.84
CA LYS A 22 -0.87 9.45 -6.96
C LYS A 22 0.34 10.16 -6.36
N PRO A 23 1.23 9.42 -5.67
CA PRO A 23 2.54 9.91 -5.26
C PRO A 23 3.36 10.41 -6.45
N ARG A 24 4.05 11.53 -6.26
CA ARG A 24 4.93 12.19 -7.23
C ARG A 24 6.36 12.36 -6.72
N ASP A 25 6.51 12.44 -5.41
CA ASP A 25 7.81 12.60 -4.75
C ASP A 25 8.24 11.23 -4.22
N LEU A 26 8.94 10.50 -5.07
CA LEU A 26 9.27 9.09 -4.84
C LEU A 26 10.67 8.95 -4.23
N VAL A 27 10.72 8.25 -3.10
CA VAL A 27 11.94 7.65 -2.57
C VAL A 27 12.12 6.29 -3.24
N HIS A 28 13.33 6.00 -3.71
CA HIS A 28 13.65 4.72 -4.33
C HIS A 28 14.56 3.89 -3.43
N ALA A 29 14.33 2.58 -3.41
CA ALA A 29 15.16 1.61 -2.72
C ALA A 29 15.23 0.29 -3.49
N GLU A 30 16.22 -0.53 -3.15
CA GLU A 30 16.37 -1.89 -3.68
C GLU A 30 15.85 -2.91 -2.67
N ARG A 31 15.51 -4.10 -3.16
CA ARG A 31 15.11 -5.22 -2.30
C ARG A 31 16.19 -5.54 -1.26
N GLY A 32 15.76 -5.85 -0.04
CA GLY A 32 16.66 -6.18 1.07
C GLY A 32 17.37 -4.98 1.70
N GLU A 33 17.22 -3.77 1.16
CA GLU A 33 17.73 -2.55 1.77
C GLU A 33 16.69 -1.87 2.67
N TRP A 34 17.16 -1.29 3.76
CA TRP A 34 16.31 -0.45 4.61
C TRP A 34 16.18 0.96 4.01
N ALA A 35 14.98 1.31 3.57
CA ALA A 35 14.63 2.67 3.17
C ALA A 35 14.07 3.45 4.36
N THR A 36 14.45 4.71 4.51
CA THR A 36 13.77 5.64 5.44
C THR A 36 12.78 6.47 4.64
N PHE A 37 11.51 6.40 5.03
CA PHE A 37 10.42 7.16 4.44
C PHE A 37 9.84 8.12 5.47
N SER A 38 9.73 9.39 5.10
CA SER A 38 9.14 10.44 5.93
C SER A 38 8.06 11.13 5.13
N ALA A 39 6.88 11.30 5.73
CA ALA A 39 5.74 11.98 5.15
C ALA A 39 4.90 12.60 6.27
N SER A 40 3.79 13.24 5.90
CA SER A 40 2.80 13.75 6.83
C SER A 40 1.41 13.29 6.43
N GLN A 41 0.61 12.93 7.42
CA GLN A 41 -0.83 12.79 7.26
C GLN A 41 -1.53 14.03 7.82
N TYR A 42 -2.82 14.19 7.54
CA TYR A 42 -3.59 15.34 7.99
C TYR A 42 -4.72 14.92 8.92
N ASP A 43 -4.89 15.61 10.05
CA ASP A 43 -6.06 15.50 10.92
C ASP A 43 -6.66 16.87 11.26
N ARG A 44 -7.67 16.91 12.14
CA ARG A 44 -8.30 18.17 12.58
C ARG A 44 -7.35 19.18 13.24
N THR A 45 -6.20 18.73 13.73
CA THR A 45 -5.18 19.55 14.40
C THR A 45 -4.08 20.01 13.46
N GLY A 46 -4.00 19.45 12.25
CA GLY A 46 -3.09 19.84 11.18
C GLY A 46 -2.26 18.67 10.67
N ASP A 47 -1.06 18.97 10.17
CA ASP A 47 -0.14 17.95 9.68
C ASP A 47 0.46 17.14 10.84
N VAL A 48 0.36 15.81 10.72
CA VAL A 48 0.94 14.82 11.62
C VAL A 48 2.11 14.16 10.90
N PRO A 49 3.35 14.67 11.07
CA PRO A 49 4.53 14.10 10.43
C PRO A 49 4.87 12.76 11.05
N PHE A 50 5.40 11.87 10.22
CA PHE A 50 5.90 10.59 10.68
C PHE A 50 7.14 10.14 9.91
N THR A 51 7.81 9.13 10.45
CA THR A 51 8.91 8.45 9.79
C THR A 51 8.81 6.96 10.04
N VAL A 52 8.97 6.18 8.99
CA VAL A 52 8.96 4.72 9.01
C VAL A 52 10.16 4.22 8.21
N ARG A 53 10.79 3.16 8.69
CA ARG A 53 11.77 2.41 7.90
C ARG A 53 11.07 1.21 7.31
N VAL A 54 11.34 0.92 6.05
CA VAL A 54 10.74 -0.22 5.33
C VAL A 54 11.84 -0.97 4.60
N ARG A 55 11.73 -2.30 4.60
CA ARG A 55 12.52 -3.20 3.78
C ARG A 55 11.59 -4.20 3.10
N LEU A 56 11.75 -4.36 1.80
CA LEU A 56 11.14 -5.48 1.07
C LEU A 56 12.01 -6.72 1.24
N ASP A 57 11.46 -7.74 1.90
CA ASP A 57 12.14 -9.02 2.09
C ASP A 57 11.93 -9.94 0.88
N GLY A 58 10.71 -9.92 0.32
CA GLY A 58 10.43 -10.64 -0.91
C GLY A 58 8.99 -10.56 -1.40
N VAL A 59 8.79 -11.16 -2.58
CA VAL A 59 7.47 -11.40 -3.17
C VAL A 59 7.37 -12.89 -3.47
N ARG A 60 6.29 -13.53 -3.03
CA ARG A 60 6.09 -14.99 -3.16
C ARG A 60 4.62 -15.33 -3.39
N PRO A 61 4.29 -16.53 -3.87
CA PRO A 61 2.90 -17.00 -3.86
C PRO A 61 2.29 -16.95 -2.45
N ALA A 62 1.06 -16.48 -2.35
CA ALA A 62 0.29 -16.45 -1.11
C ALA A 62 -0.54 -17.72 -0.95
N GLU A 63 -0.58 -18.26 0.27
CA GLU A 63 -1.36 -19.45 0.62
C GLU A 63 -2.64 -19.11 1.40
N ALA A 64 -2.68 -17.93 2.05
CA ALA A 64 -3.80 -17.42 2.82
C ALA A 64 -3.88 -15.88 2.64
N PRO A 65 -5.05 -15.25 2.81
CA PRO A 65 -5.18 -13.80 2.86
C PRO A 65 -4.37 -13.19 4.02
N PHE A 66 -4.00 -11.91 3.91
CA PHE A 66 -3.24 -11.28 4.98
C PHE A 66 -4.07 -11.08 6.26
N GLY A 67 -3.62 -11.68 7.36
CA GLY A 67 -4.31 -11.61 8.66
C GLY A 67 -5.41 -12.65 8.85
N GLU A 68 -5.54 -13.59 7.92
CA GLU A 68 -6.48 -14.72 8.00
C GLU A 68 -5.70 -16.04 7.94
N ASP A 69 -6.24 -17.11 8.51
CA ASP A 69 -5.62 -18.45 8.50
C ASP A 69 -6.25 -19.38 7.45
N GLU A 70 -7.41 -19.02 6.92
CA GLU A 70 -8.11 -19.77 5.89
C GLU A 70 -7.34 -19.79 4.56
N PRO A 71 -7.25 -20.97 3.89
CA PRO A 71 -6.61 -21.05 2.59
C PRO A 71 -7.23 -20.10 1.57
N LEU A 72 -6.37 -19.44 0.80
CA LEU A 72 -6.78 -18.59 -0.31
C LEU A 72 -6.96 -19.44 -1.57
N GLU A 73 -8.14 -19.33 -2.18
CA GLU A 73 -8.44 -19.94 -3.48
C GLU A 73 -8.69 -18.82 -4.51
N PRO A 74 -7.65 -18.37 -5.24
CA PRO A 74 -7.82 -17.35 -6.28
C PRO A 74 -8.76 -17.83 -7.39
N PRO A 75 -9.54 -16.93 -8.02
CA PRO A 75 -10.30 -17.26 -9.21
C PRO A 75 -9.42 -17.75 -10.37
N ASP A 76 -10.01 -18.48 -11.33
CA ASP A 76 -9.31 -18.91 -12.53
C ASP A 76 -8.63 -17.74 -13.27
N GLY A 77 -7.36 -17.90 -13.65
CA GLY A 77 -6.58 -16.87 -14.35
C GLY A 77 -6.00 -15.80 -13.44
N VAL A 78 -6.13 -15.94 -12.12
CA VAL A 78 -5.61 -15.03 -11.09
C VAL A 78 -4.65 -15.80 -10.18
N GLN A 79 -3.52 -15.18 -9.89
CA GLN A 79 -2.59 -15.59 -8.84
C GLN A 79 -2.64 -14.60 -7.68
N ALA A 80 -2.30 -15.09 -6.49
CA ALA A 80 -2.15 -14.29 -5.29
C ALA A 80 -0.68 -14.23 -4.88
N VAL A 81 -0.15 -13.01 -4.70
CA VAL A 81 1.23 -12.80 -4.25
C VAL A 81 1.25 -12.11 -2.90
N ALA A 82 2.01 -12.68 -1.96
CA ALA A 82 2.34 -12.06 -0.69
C ALA A 82 3.57 -11.18 -0.87
N VAL A 83 3.48 -9.93 -0.40
CA VAL A 83 4.58 -8.97 -0.37
C VAL A 83 5.13 -8.94 1.05
N ASP A 84 6.23 -9.64 1.29
CA ASP A 84 6.84 -9.75 2.61
C ASP A 84 7.67 -8.49 2.90
N LEU A 85 7.20 -7.70 3.87
CA LEU A 85 7.82 -6.45 4.30
C LEU A 85 8.24 -6.55 5.76
N THR A 86 9.37 -5.94 6.10
CA THR A 86 9.74 -5.60 7.47
C THR A 86 9.71 -4.09 7.62
N LEU A 87 9.03 -3.60 8.66
CA LEU A 87 8.86 -2.19 8.96
C LEU A 87 9.35 -1.87 10.37
N ALA A 88 9.82 -0.64 10.59
CA ALA A 88 10.17 -0.14 11.91
C ALA A 88 9.78 1.34 12.08
N ALA A 89 9.04 1.64 13.14
CA ALA A 89 8.64 2.99 13.53
C ALA A 89 8.23 3.03 15.00
N PRO A 90 8.18 4.21 15.64
CA PRO A 90 7.56 4.33 16.95
C PRO A 90 6.10 3.81 16.92
N PRO A 91 5.64 3.15 18.00
CA PRO A 91 4.38 2.42 18.03
C PRO A 91 3.14 3.33 18.05
N ASP A 92 3.34 4.59 18.43
CA ASP A 92 2.38 5.67 18.55
C ASP A 92 2.21 6.49 17.26
N VAL A 93 2.91 6.12 16.18
CA VAL A 93 2.72 6.73 14.87
C VAL A 93 1.50 6.11 14.17
N PRO A 94 0.59 6.91 13.61
CA PRO A 94 -0.57 6.40 12.88
C PRO A 94 -0.15 5.91 11.50
N LEU A 95 -0.11 4.60 11.28
CA LEU A 95 0.33 4.00 10.01
C LEU A 95 -0.78 3.19 9.30
N SER A 96 -2.00 3.20 9.82
CA SER A 96 -3.12 2.42 9.24
C SER A 96 -3.52 2.88 7.83
N GLY A 97 -3.28 4.14 7.47
CA GLY A 97 -3.60 4.71 6.15
C GLY A 97 -2.70 4.27 4.98
N CYS A 98 -1.87 3.24 5.16
CA CYS A 98 -0.95 2.76 4.13
C CYS A 98 -1.69 2.25 2.89
N GLN A 99 -1.25 2.68 1.72
CA GLN A 99 -1.60 2.09 0.44
C GLN A 99 -0.42 1.27 -0.09
N LEU A 100 -0.72 0.09 -0.62
CA LEU A 100 0.26 -0.77 -1.27
C LEU A 100 -0.18 -1.04 -2.70
N VAL A 101 0.73 -0.85 -3.64
CA VAL A 101 0.57 -1.16 -5.05
C VAL A 101 1.79 -1.95 -5.50
N VAL A 102 1.59 -3.02 -6.27
CA VAL A 102 2.68 -3.67 -7.00
C VAL A 102 2.62 -3.30 -8.48
N ARG A 103 3.78 -3.26 -9.13
CA ARG A 103 3.90 -2.96 -10.56
C ARG A 103 4.62 -4.07 -11.29
N ASP A 104 4.18 -4.34 -12.51
CA ASP A 104 4.95 -5.16 -13.45
C ASP A 104 6.04 -4.33 -14.16
N ALA A 105 6.87 -5.00 -14.97
CA ALA A 105 7.93 -4.33 -15.75
C ALA A 105 7.40 -3.34 -16.82
N ALA A 106 6.11 -3.40 -17.16
CA ALA A 106 5.46 -2.44 -18.06
C ALA A 106 4.89 -1.22 -17.31
N GLY A 107 4.95 -1.22 -15.97
CA GLY A 107 4.38 -0.19 -15.10
C GLY A 107 2.88 -0.37 -14.84
N THR A 108 2.29 -1.53 -15.15
CA THR A 108 0.90 -1.85 -14.82
C THR A 108 0.76 -1.98 -13.31
N GLU A 109 -0.19 -1.26 -12.73
CA GLU A 109 -0.41 -1.21 -11.28
C GLU A 109 -1.51 -2.18 -10.83
N TYR A 110 -1.24 -2.86 -9.72
CA TYR A 110 -2.19 -3.73 -9.03
C TYR A 110 -2.20 -3.37 -7.55
N ALA A 111 -3.33 -2.87 -7.07
CA ALA A 111 -3.46 -2.38 -5.71
C ALA A 111 -3.86 -3.49 -4.73
N TYR A 112 -3.34 -3.42 -3.52
CA TYR A 112 -3.87 -4.13 -2.37
C TYR A 112 -5.34 -3.78 -2.16
N GLN A 113 -6.17 -4.79 -1.91
CA GLN A 113 -7.58 -4.61 -1.57
C GLN A 113 -7.86 -5.38 -0.28
N SER A 114 -8.27 -4.67 0.78
CA SER A 114 -8.66 -5.31 2.04
C SER A 114 -9.92 -6.14 1.90
N ALA A 115 -10.84 -5.73 1.02
CA ALA A 115 -12.06 -6.47 0.72
C ALA A 115 -12.40 -6.38 -0.77
N SER A 116 -12.67 -7.54 -1.37
CA SER A 116 -13.22 -7.70 -2.71
C SER A 116 -14.11 -8.95 -2.74
N PRO A 117 -14.85 -9.23 -3.83
CA PRO A 117 -15.58 -10.48 -3.96
C PRO A 117 -14.71 -11.75 -3.87
N SER A 118 -13.39 -11.62 -4.05
CA SER A 118 -12.45 -12.75 -4.14
C SER A 118 -11.46 -12.84 -2.98
N ILE A 119 -11.37 -11.81 -2.12
CA ILE A 119 -10.47 -11.82 -0.96
C ILE A 119 -11.00 -10.91 0.16
N SER A 120 -10.85 -11.35 1.41
CA SER A 120 -11.03 -10.56 2.62
C SER A 120 -9.76 -10.69 3.44
N GLN A 121 -9.20 -9.57 3.87
CA GLN A 121 -7.93 -9.50 4.60
C GLN A 121 -7.85 -8.21 5.42
N ALA A 122 -6.80 -8.06 6.22
CA ALA A 122 -6.62 -6.93 7.13
C ALA A 122 -6.78 -5.57 6.43
N THR A 123 -7.30 -4.57 7.13
CA THR A 123 -7.64 -3.29 6.48
C THR A 123 -6.43 -2.52 5.98
N SER A 124 -5.29 -2.62 6.67
CA SER A 124 -4.07 -1.89 6.33
C SER A 124 -2.94 -2.86 5.98
N PRO A 125 -2.25 -2.69 4.84
CA PRO A 125 -1.21 -3.61 4.40
C PRO A 125 0.13 -3.46 5.15
N CYS A 126 0.33 -2.39 5.92
CA CYS A 126 1.65 -2.02 6.48
C CYS A 126 1.74 -2.16 8.00
N VAL A 127 0.64 -2.48 8.68
CA VAL A 127 0.60 -2.68 10.14
C VAL A 127 0.03 -4.06 10.47
N PRO A 128 0.42 -4.68 11.61
CA PRO A 128 -0.15 -5.95 12.04
C PRO A 128 -1.65 -5.82 12.31
N PRO A 129 -2.48 -6.82 11.96
CA PRO A 129 -3.94 -6.77 12.17
C PRO A 129 -4.33 -6.59 13.65
N ASP A 130 -3.59 -7.24 14.54
CA ASP A 130 -3.85 -7.23 15.99
C ASP A 130 -3.11 -6.11 16.75
N ALA A 131 -2.26 -5.33 16.08
CA ALA A 131 -1.45 -4.29 16.72
C ALA A 131 -1.24 -3.11 15.76
N ARG A 132 -2.35 -2.50 15.34
CA ARG A 132 -2.37 -1.48 14.28
C ARG A 132 -1.75 -0.17 14.72
N GLY A 133 -1.86 0.19 16.00
CA GLY A 133 -1.49 1.51 16.50
C GLY A 133 -2.59 2.54 16.24
N PRO A 134 -2.37 3.81 16.62
CA PRO A 134 -3.38 4.84 16.55
C PRO A 134 -3.93 5.04 15.13
N GLU A 135 -5.22 5.34 15.05
CA GLU A 135 -5.89 5.68 13.80
C GLU A 135 -6.14 7.19 13.75
N LEU A 136 -5.96 7.78 12.58
CA LEU A 136 -6.31 9.19 12.39
C LEU A 136 -7.79 9.26 12.01
N ASP A 137 -8.59 9.85 12.89
CA ASP A 137 -9.93 10.28 12.55
C ASP A 137 -9.89 11.74 12.04
N LEU A 138 -10.39 11.95 10.83
CA LEU A 138 -10.38 13.26 10.18
C LEU A 138 -11.26 14.31 10.89
N PHE A 139 -12.23 13.86 11.70
CA PHE A 139 -13.18 14.71 12.41
C PHE A 139 -12.91 14.78 13.92
N GLU A 140 -12.45 13.68 14.51
CA GLU A 140 -12.25 13.48 15.94
C GLU A 140 -10.76 13.49 16.34
N GLY A 141 -9.81 13.52 15.39
CA GLY A 141 -8.36 13.55 15.63
C GLY A 141 -7.77 12.15 15.81
N ILE A 142 -6.57 12.02 16.36
CA ILE A 142 -6.00 10.71 16.70
C ILE A 142 -6.92 9.97 17.68
N ASP A 143 -7.48 8.84 17.24
CA ASP A 143 -8.14 7.88 18.13
C ASP A 143 -7.03 7.09 18.86
N PRO A 144 -6.94 7.19 20.20
CA PRO A 144 -5.98 6.41 20.94
C PRO A 144 -6.34 4.92 20.82
N ASP A 145 -5.60 4.20 19.96
CA ASP A 145 -5.77 2.75 19.80
C ASP A 145 -5.73 2.06 21.17
N THR A 146 -6.82 1.36 21.47
CA THR A 146 -6.99 0.59 22.71
C THR A 146 -6.53 -0.86 22.58
N GLY A 147 -6.08 -1.23 21.38
CA GLY A 147 -5.53 -2.53 21.07
C GLY A 147 -4.12 -2.76 21.63
N PRO A 148 -3.56 -3.96 21.39
CA PRO A 148 -2.17 -4.26 21.68
C PRO A 148 -1.20 -3.24 21.08
N ARG A 149 -0.19 -2.87 21.85
CA ARG A 149 0.88 -1.97 21.38
C ARG A 149 1.64 -2.61 20.22
N ARG A 150 1.74 -1.89 19.09
CA ARG A 150 2.59 -2.27 17.95
C ARG A 150 4.06 -2.41 18.41
N PRO A 151 4.80 -3.45 17.99
CA PRO A 151 6.24 -3.53 18.20
C PRO A 151 6.99 -2.36 17.52
N ASP A 152 8.21 -2.05 17.95
CA ASP A 152 9.05 -1.03 17.28
C ASP A 152 9.55 -1.48 15.89
N GLU A 153 9.58 -2.79 15.65
CA GLU A 153 9.88 -3.45 14.39
C GLU A 153 8.94 -4.66 14.21
N TRP A 154 8.34 -4.81 13.03
CA TRP A 154 7.39 -5.87 12.73
C TRP A 154 7.46 -6.29 11.26
N SER A 155 6.88 -7.45 10.96
CA SER A 155 6.75 -7.95 9.59
C SER A 155 5.27 -8.10 9.21
N VAL A 156 4.98 -7.89 7.94
CA VAL A 156 3.65 -8.06 7.33
C VAL A 156 3.80 -8.74 5.97
N SER A 157 2.74 -9.43 5.54
CA SER A 157 2.69 -10.12 4.25
C SER A 157 1.36 -9.83 3.54
N PRO A 158 1.04 -8.56 3.23
CA PRO A 158 -0.15 -8.18 2.45
C PRO A 158 -0.22 -8.94 1.13
N VAL A 159 -1.42 -9.40 0.77
CA VAL A 159 -1.65 -10.16 -0.46
C VAL A 159 -2.25 -9.28 -1.55
N VAL A 160 -1.69 -9.36 -2.75
CA VAL A 160 -2.19 -8.71 -3.96
C VAL A 160 -2.59 -9.76 -4.98
N LEU A 161 -3.76 -9.57 -5.60
CA LEU A 161 -4.25 -10.44 -6.67
C LEU A 161 -3.82 -9.87 -8.03
N LEU A 162 -3.25 -10.74 -8.86
CA LEU A 162 -2.70 -10.40 -10.18
C LEU A 162 -3.21 -11.40 -11.23
N PRO A 163 -3.31 -11.05 -12.51
CA PRO A 163 -3.44 -12.04 -13.57
C PRO A 163 -2.28 -13.06 -13.52
N ASP A 164 -2.56 -14.31 -13.88
CA ASP A 164 -1.55 -15.35 -13.97
C ASP A 164 -0.40 -14.95 -14.91
N GLY A 165 0.84 -15.24 -14.49
CA GLY A 165 2.03 -14.98 -15.27
C GLY A 165 2.53 -13.54 -15.23
N VAL A 166 1.87 -12.65 -14.49
CA VAL A 166 2.40 -11.31 -14.18
C VAL A 166 3.47 -11.42 -13.09
N GLU A 167 4.65 -10.88 -13.37
CA GLU A 167 5.74 -10.80 -12.38
C GLU A 167 5.78 -9.40 -11.76
N VAL A 168 6.00 -9.33 -10.44
CA VAL A 168 6.16 -8.06 -9.72
C VAL A 168 7.57 -7.55 -9.91
N ALA A 169 7.71 -6.36 -10.47
CA ALA A 169 8.97 -5.64 -10.66
C ALA A 169 9.20 -4.56 -9.58
N GLU A 170 8.14 -3.90 -9.10
CA GLU A 170 8.25 -2.88 -8.06
C GLU A 170 7.12 -2.98 -7.02
N VAL A 171 7.40 -2.54 -5.81
CA VAL A 171 6.42 -2.32 -4.74
C VAL A 171 6.39 -0.82 -4.42
N LEU A 172 5.22 -0.20 -4.53
CA LEU A 172 4.96 1.18 -4.15
C LEU A 172 4.15 1.23 -2.85
N LEU A 173 4.65 1.98 -1.87
CA LEU A 173 3.95 2.31 -0.64
C LEU A 173 3.69 3.82 -0.57
N SER A 174 2.52 4.21 -0.03
CA SER A 174 2.22 5.60 0.30
C SER A 174 1.30 5.66 1.53
N TRP A 175 1.24 6.82 2.18
CA TRP A 175 0.24 7.13 3.22
C TRP A 175 -0.63 8.31 2.80
N GLY A 176 -0.80 8.45 1.48
CA GLY A 176 -1.33 9.62 0.84
C GLY A 176 -0.27 10.39 0.04
N PRO A 177 -0.69 11.06 -1.04
CA PRO A 177 0.17 11.91 -1.87
C PRO A 177 0.60 13.19 -1.12
N PRO A 178 1.71 13.83 -1.50
CA PRO A 178 2.53 13.57 -2.70
C PRO A 178 3.64 12.52 -2.54
N GLU A 179 3.95 12.06 -1.33
CA GLU A 179 5.10 11.19 -1.08
C GLU A 179 4.80 9.71 -1.36
N GLY A 180 5.81 9.00 -1.86
CA GLY A 180 5.75 7.55 -2.03
C GLY A 180 7.12 6.90 -1.89
N LEU A 181 7.12 5.62 -1.56
CA LEU A 181 8.31 4.78 -1.51
C LEU A 181 8.17 3.68 -2.56
N VAL A 182 9.06 3.68 -3.55
CA VAL A 182 9.18 2.62 -4.55
C VAL A 182 10.37 1.74 -4.18
N ILE A 183 10.14 0.43 -4.11
CA ILE A 183 11.16 -0.58 -3.85
C ILE A 183 11.19 -1.54 -5.03
N SER A 184 12.35 -1.70 -5.66
CA SER A 184 12.58 -2.73 -6.68
C SER A 184 12.40 -4.13 -6.08
N ALA A 185 11.79 -5.06 -6.82
CA ALA A 185 11.58 -6.45 -6.39
C ALA A 185 12.70 -7.41 -6.83
N ASP A 186 13.58 -6.96 -7.73
CA ASP A 186 14.72 -7.71 -8.28
C ASP A 186 15.90 -7.83 -7.29
#